data_AF-A0A0U2VWY8-F1
#
_entry.id   AF-A0A0U2VWY8-F1
#
_cell.length_a   1.000
_cell.length_b   1.000
_cell.length_c   1.000
_cell.angle_alpha   90.00
_cell.angle_beta   90.00
_cell.angle_gamma   90.00
#
_symmetry.space_group_name_H-M   'P 1'
#
loop_
_entity.id
_entity.type
_entity.pdbx_description
1 polymer ?
#
loop_
_entity_poly.entity_id
_entity_poly.type
_entity_poly.pdbx_seq_one_letter_code
_entity_poly.pdbx_strand_id
1 'polypeptide(L)'
;MLHKLGKPTYNKEQWYRYSDEELKLLVTIFISEKKIKSQHQYEKLSGRNNMPSLYTLRMRFGKRVRAFFKNKESQVIQETNFELLTKLKSEIIRLNLESDLSMTKFNELYDGNELPSVYTIMRKTNKTWEQLMAEIGYDYREIKMGKIKKNLKNNH
;
A
#
# COMPACT_ATOMS: atom_id res chain seq x y z
N MET A 1 -45.60 -31.51 9.10
CA MET A 1 -44.16 -31.22 9.26
C MET A 1 -43.76 -30.16 8.25
N LEU A 2 -43.29 -29.00 8.70
CA LEU A 2 -42.93 -27.86 7.84
C LEU A 2 -41.63 -28.12 7.08
N HIS A 3 -41.70 -28.19 5.75
CA HIS A 3 -40.54 -28.15 4.86
C HIS A 3 -39.87 -26.77 4.93
N LYS A 4 -38.70 -26.67 5.59
CA LYS A 4 -37.81 -25.51 5.45
C LYS A 4 -36.83 -25.79 4.33
N LEU A 5 -36.99 -25.05 3.23
CA LEU A 5 -36.06 -24.96 2.10
C LEU A 5 -34.64 -24.76 2.63
N GLY A 6 -33.76 -25.70 2.28
CA GLY A 6 -32.39 -25.78 2.79
C GLY A 6 -31.56 -24.56 2.41
N LYS A 7 -31.23 -23.74 3.42
CA LYS A 7 -30.05 -22.88 3.33
C LYS A 7 -28.83 -23.81 3.18
N PRO A 8 -27.88 -23.54 2.25
CA PRO A 8 -26.68 -24.37 2.15
C PRO A 8 -25.95 -24.28 3.49
N THR A 9 -25.91 -25.39 4.23
CA THR A 9 -25.16 -25.50 5.46
C THR A 9 -23.69 -25.42 5.09
N TYR A 10 -23.01 -24.36 5.52
CA TYR A 10 -21.57 -24.21 5.38
C TYR A 10 -20.89 -25.36 6.13
N ASN A 11 -20.62 -26.46 5.42
CA ASN A 11 -20.07 -27.66 6.02
C ASN A 11 -18.56 -27.48 6.15
N LYS A 12 -18.11 -26.98 7.31
CA LYS A 12 -16.68 -26.83 7.64
C LYS A 12 -15.90 -28.11 7.42
N GLU A 13 -16.54 -29.27 7.55
CA GLU A 13 -15.92 -30.57 7.45
C GLU A 13 -15.49 -30.93 6.03
N GLN A 14 -16.11 -30.32 5.02
CA GLN A 14 -15.78 -30.59 3.62
C GLN A 14 -14.32 -30.25 3.30
N TRP A 15 -13.76 -29.24 3.98
CA TRP A 15 -12.38 -28.79 3.78
C TRP A 15 -11.34 -29.70 4.44
N TYR A 16 -11.72 -30.57 5.38
CA TYR A 16 -10.79 -31.55 5.96
C TYR A 16 -10.42 -32.66 4.98
N ARG A 17 -11.26 -32.92 3.97
CA ARG A 17 -11.02 -33.94 2.94
C ARG A 17 -9.96 -33.52 1.92
N TYR A 18 -9.69 -32.22 1.82
CA TYR A 18 -8.67 -31.68 0.93
C TYR A 18 -7.30 -31.77 1.61
N SER A 19 -6.28 -32.16 0.86
CA SER A 19 -4.89 -31.93 1.22
C SER A 19 -4.57 -30.42 1.21
N ASP A 20 -3.45 -30.06 1.84
CA ASP A 20 -3.01 -28.66 1.90
C ASP A 20 -2.73 -28.08 0.51
N GLU A 21 -2.17 -28.87 -0.42
CA GLU A 21 -1.88 -28.43 -1.78
C GLU A 21 -3.15 -28.29 -2.62
N GLU A 22 -4.12 -29.20 -2.51
CA GLU A 22 -5.40 -29.07 -3.21
C GLU A 22 -6.18 -27.84 -2.72
N LEU A 23 -6.22 -27.63 -1.41
CA LEU A 23 -6.91 -26.48 -0.82
C LEU A 23 -6.23 -25.16 -1.23
N LYS A 24 -4.90 -25.14 -1.27
CA LYS A 24 -4.10 -24.01 -1.72
C LYS A 24 -4.35 -23.71 -3.20
N LEU A 25 -4.37 -24.73 -4.06
CA LEU A 25 -4.64 -24.59 -5.49
C LEU A 25 -6.05 -24.00 -5.72
N LEU A 26 -7.07 -24.57 -5.07
CA LEU A 26 -8.45 -24.11 -5.15
C LEU A 26 -8.58 -22.62 -4.78
N VAL A 27 -7.98 -22.23 -3.66
CA VAL A 27 -8.02 -20.83 -3.18
C VAL A 27 -7.27 -19.90 -4.11
N THR A 28 -6.10 -20.31 -4.63
CA THR A 28 -5.32 -19.51 -5.57
C THR A 28 -6.07 -19.29 -6.89
N ILE A 29 -6.72 -20.32 -7.44
CA ILE A 29 -7.54 -20.19 -8.66
C ILE A 29 -8.67 -19.19 -8.43
N PHE A 30 -9.42 -19.36 -7.33
CA PHE A 30 -10.54 -18.46 -7.01
C PHE A 30 -10.11 -17.00 -6.83
N ILE A 31 -8.98 -16.76 -6.15
CA ILE A 31 -8.42 -15.41 -5.97
C ILE A 31 -8.06 -14.78 -7.31
N SER A 32 -7.46 -15.56 -8.21
CA SER A 32 -7.08 -15.12 -9.54
C SER A 32 -8.31 -14.78 -10.40
N GLU A 33 -9.28 -15.69 -10.49
CA GLU A 33 -10.50 -15.54 -11.30
C GLU A 33 -11.34 -14.34 -10.86
N LYS A 34 -11.50 -14.15 -9.55
CA LYS A 34 -12.29 -13.05 -8.97
C LYS A 34 -11.47 -11.78 -8.76
N LYS A 35 -10.19 -11.75 -9.18
CA LYS A 35 -9.25 -10.62 -9.01
C LYS A 35 -9.25 -10.08 -7.57
N ILE A 36 -9.15 -10.99 -6.59
CA ILE A 36 -9.26 -10.67 -5.17
C ILE A 36 -7.93 -10.09 -4.67
N LYS A 37 -7.97 -8.87 -4.15
CA LYS A 37 -6.76 -8.13 -3.72
C LYS A 37 -6.51 -8.16 -2.22
N SER A 38 -7.47 -8.64 -1.42
CA SER A 38 -7.37 -8.59 0.04
C SER A 38 -8.13 -9.72 0.73
N GLN A 39 -7.72 -10.03 1.96
CA GLN A 39 -8.42 -10.97 2.85
C GLN A 39 -9.88 -10.56 3.11
N HIS A 40 -10.16 -9.25 3.20
CA HIS A 40 -11.52 -8.75 3.44
C HIS A 40 -12.42 -9.00 2.23
N GLN A 41 -11.90 -8.71 1.03
CA GLN A 41 -12.61 -8.98 -0.22
C GLN A 41 -12.86 -10.48 -0.41
N TYR A 42 -11.86 -11.30 -0.07
CA TYR A 42 -12.00 -12.75 -0.05
C TYR A 42 -13.13 -13.21 0.86
N GLU A 43 -13.17 -12.73 2.11
CA GLU A 43 -14.18 -13.17 3.07
C GLU A 43 -15.60 -12.84 2.58
N LYS A 44 -15.81 -11.65 2.01
CA LYS A 44 -17.10 -11.26 1.42
C LYS A 44 -17.55 -12.16 0.27
N LEU A 45 -16.61 -12.61 -0.56
CA LEU A 45 -16.92 -13.41 -1.75
C LEU A 45 -17.00 -14.91 -1.43
N SER A 46 -16.18 -15.41 -0.51
CA SER A 46 -16.06 -16.84 -0.22
C SER A 46 -17.37 -17.48 0.24
N GLY A 47 -18.12 -16.80 1.13
CA GLY A 47 -19.39 -17.29 1.65
C GLY A 47 -20.49 -17.47 0.59
N ARG A 48 -20.40 -16.76 -0.54
CA ARG A 48 -21.36 -16.88 -1.66
C ARG A 48 -20.92 -17.84 -2.75
N ASN A 49 -19.65 -18.26 -2.75
CA ASN A 49 -19.05 -19.03 -3.84
C ASN A 49 -18.59 -20.43 -3.39
N ASN A 50 -19.15 -20.96 -2.29
CA ASN A 50 -18.77 -22.24 -1.71
C ASN A 50 -17.25 -22.41 -1.54
N MET A 51 -16.60 -21.38 -0.99
CA MET A 51 -15.15 -21.39 -0.73
C MET A 51 -14.87 -21.47 0.77
N PRO A 52 -13.68 -21.96 1.19
CA PRO A 52 -13.32 -21.99 2.59
C PRO A 52 -13.24 -20.56 3.12
N SER A 53 -13.82 -20.31 4.28
CA SER A 53 -13.70 -19.01 4.95
C SER A 53 -12.24 -18.74 5.32
N LEU A 54 -11.91 -17.47 5.52
CA LEU A 54 -10.60 -17.05 5.97
C LEU A 54 -10.25 -17.67 7.33
N TYR A 55 -11.24 -17.94 8.19
CA TYR A 55 -11.03 -18.69 9.42
C TYR A 55 -10.50 -20.10 9.14
N THR A 56 -11.15 -20.86 8.23
CA THR A 56 -10.69 -22.19 7.83
C THR A 56 -9.26 -22.14 7.27
N LEU A 57 -8.97 -21.15 6.42
CA LEU A 57 -7.62 -20.99 5.87
C LEU A 57 -6.58 -20.61 6.93
N ARG A 58 -6.95 -19.81 7.94
CA ARG A 58 -6.06 -19.48 9.06
C ARG A 58 -5.79 -20.69 9.95
N MET A 59 -6.78 -21.55 10.16
CA MET A 59 -6.58 -22.81 10.91
C MET A 59 -5.63 -23.75 10.16
N ARG A 60 -5.73 -23.83 8.83
CA ARG A 60 -4.89 -24.72 8.01
C ARG A 60 -3.47 -24.18 7.78
N PHE A 61 -3.36 -22.89 7.42
CA PHE A 61 -2.10 -22.28 6.93
C PHE A 61 -1.49 -21.24 7.88
N GLY A 62 -2.15 -20.91 8.99
CA GLY A 62 -1.68 -19.92 9.95
C GLY A 62 -1.38 -18.56 9.30
N LYS A 63 -0.22 -17.98 9.64
CA LYS A 63 0.25 -16.70 9.09
C LYS A 63 0.53 -16.77 7.57
N ARG A 64 0.75 -17.97 7.01
CA ARG A 64 1.02 -18.16 5.57
C ARG A 64 -0.20 -17.86 4.71
N VAL A 65 -1.40 -17.77 5.29
CA VAL A 65 -2.61 -17.34 4.59
C VAL A 65 -2.44 -15.99 3.88
N ARG A 66 -1.57 -15.12 4.41
CA ARG A 66 -1.25 -13.82 3.79
C ARG A 66 -0.64 -13.98 2.40
N ALA A 67 0.06 -15.08 2.13
CA ALA A 67 0.74 -15.34 0.86
C ALA A 67 -0.25 -15.50 -0.30
N PHE A 68 -1.46 -16.02 -0.06
CA PHE A 68 -2.51 -16.14 -1.08
C PHE A 68 -2.91 -14.79 -1.69
N PHE A 69 -2.80 -13.72 -0.91
CA PHE A 69 -3.22 -12.37 -1.28
C PHE A 69 -2.03 -11.46 -1.57
N LYS A 70 -0.81 -11.99 -1.63
CA LYS A 70 0.33 -11.24 -2.15
C LYS A 70 0.16 -11.20 -3.66
N ASN A 71 -0.08 -10.00 -4.20
CA ASN A 71 -0.08 -9.79 -5.63
C ASN A 71 1.25 -10.29 -6.21
N LYS A 72 1.21 -11.30 -7.09
CA LYS A 72 2.39 -11.68 -7.89
C LYS A 72 2.83 -10.53 -8.80
N GLU A 73 1.89 -9.68 -9.23
CA GLU A 73 2.18 -8.42 -9.92
C GLU A 73 2.94 -7.41 -9.06
N SER A 74 2.96 -7.53 -7.72
CA SER A 74 3.84 -6.70 -6.87
C SER A 74 5.30 -7.18 -6.84
N GLN A 75 5.67 -8.11 -7.74
CA GLN A 75 7.03 -8.27 -8.22
C GLN A 75 7.40 -7.29 -9.35
N VAL A 76 6.52 -6.33 -9.72
CA VAL A 76 6.98 -5.06 -10.29
C VAL A 76 8.09 -4.58 -9.36
N ILE A 77 9.29 -4.44 -9.92
CA ILE A 77 10.51 -3.95 -9.27
C ILE A 77 10.08 -2.89 -8.26
N GLN A 78 10.12 -3.24 -6.96
CA GLN A 78 9.70 -2.29 -5.95
C GLN A 78 10.65 -1.12 -6.08
N GLU A 79 10.10 0.03 -6.50
CA GLU A 79 10.87 1.25 -6.66
C GLU A 79 11.75 1.44 -5.42
N THR A 80 13.05 1.45 -5.65
CA THR A 80 14.04 1.52 -4.58
C THR A 80 13.93 2.88 -3.90
N ASN A 81 14.41 2.97 -2.66
CA ASN A 81 14.48 4.28 -1.99
C ASN A 81 15.30 5.29 -2.81
N PHE A 82 16.32 4.82 -3.54
CA PHE A 82 17.12 5.66 -4.43
C PHE A 82 16.27 6.24 -5.57
N GLU A 83 15.57 5.41 -6.34
CA GLU A 83 14.69 5.86 -7.43
C GLU A 83 13.62 6.83 -6.93
N LEU A 84 13.03 6.54 -5.77
CA LEU A 84 12.01 7.39 -5.17
C LEU A 84 12.57 8.78 -4.77
N LEU A 85 13.78 8.82 -4.23
CA LEU A 85 14.47 10.07 -3.89
C LEU A 85 14.89 10.85 -5.14
N THR A 86 15.32 10.15 -6.20
CA THR A 86 15.61 10.79 -7.50
C THR A 86 14.37 11.45 -8.08
N LYS A 87 13.24 10.74 -8.11
CA LYS A 87 11.96 11.31 -8.59
C LYS A 87 11.49 12.49 -7.74
N LEU A 88 11.60 12.38 -6.41
CA LEU A 88 11.29 13.49 -5.50
C LEU A 88 12.13 14.74 -5.85
N LYS A 89 13.44 14.57 -6.08
CA LYS A 89 14.33 15.67 -6.46
C LYS A 89 13.94 16.28 -7.80
N SER A 90 13.71 15.45 -8.82
CA SER A 90 13.27 15.88 -10.14
C SER A 90 11.96 16.67 -10.08
N GLU A 91 11.03 16.22 -9.24
CA GLU A 91 9.73 16.89 -9.08
C GLU A 91 9.86 18.24 -8.38
N ILE A 92 10.74 18.36 -7.37
CA ILE A 92 11.04 19.65 -6.73
C ILE A 92 11.61 20.64 -7.76
N ILE A 93 12.51 20.19 -8.63
CA ILE A 93 13.09 21.02 -9.71
C ILE A 93 12.02 21.40 -10.73
N ARG A 94 11.17 20.45 -11.16
CA ARG A 94 10.06 20.70 -12.09
C ARG A 94 9.10 21.77 -11.57
N LEU A 95 8.86 21.78 -10.26
CA LEU A 95 7.99 22.73 -9.58
C LEU A 95 8.70 24.05 -9.21
N ASN A 96 10.00 24.19 -9.48
CA ASN A 96 10.83 25.34 -9.11
C ASN A 96 10.74 25.65 -7.60
N LEU A 97 10.75 24.61 -6.76
CA LEU A 97 10.59 24.70 -5.31
C LEU A 97 11.93 24.66 -4.55
N GLU A 98 13.08 24.62 -5.23
CA GLU A 98 14.42 24.48 -4.62
C GLU A 98 14.73 25.57 -3.57
N SER A 99 14.17 26.77 -3.77
CA SER A 99 14.39 27.93 -2.89
C SER A 99 13.40 28.03 -1.72
N ASP A 100 12.31 27.25 -1.75
CA ASP A 100 11.23 27.29 -0.75
C ASP A 100 11.16 25.96 0.02
N LEU A 101 11.17 24.83 -0.68
CA LEU A 101 11.05 23.48 -0.11
C LEU A 101 9.85 23.35 0.85
N SER A 102 8.77 24.09 0.59
CA SER A 102 7.52 23.98 1.35
C SER A 102 6.82 22.67 1.02
N MET A 103 6.70 21.79 2.02
CA MET A 103 5.97 20.53 1.91
C MET A 103 4.51 20.75 1.50
N THR A 104 3.88 21.82 1.99
CA THR A 104 2.48 22.15 1.66
C THR A 104 2.34 22.47 0.18
N LYS A 105 3.18 23.38 -0.35
CA LYS A 105 3.18 23.73 -1.77
C LYS A 105 3.49 22.52 -2.66
N PHE A 106 4.43 21.69 -2.22
CA PHE A 106 4.74 20.45 -2.94
C PHE A 106 3.50 19.54 -3.03
N ASN A 107 2.82 19.29 -1.89
CA ASN A 107 1.62 18.44 -1.87
C ASN A 107 0.44 19.00 -2.69
N GLU A 108 0.38 20.31 -2.91
CA GLU A 108 -0.64 20.95 -3.75
C GLU A 108 -0.35 20.81 -5.25
N LEU A 109 0.93 20.70 -5.64
CA LEU A 109 1.36 20.85 -7.03
C LEU A 109 1.97 19.59 -7.67
N TYR A 110 2.36 18.60 -6.86
CA TYR A 110 3.03 17.39 -7.38
C TYR A 110 2.13 16.53 -8.27
N ASP A 111 2.74 15.84 -9.22
CA ASP A 111 2.06 14.86 -10.06
C ASP A 111 1.92 13.50 -9.34
N GLY A 112 0.71 13.19 -8.91
CA GLY A 112 0.38 11.94 -8.23
C GLY A 112 0.41 10.69 -9.14
N ASN A 113 0.52 10.85 -10.46
CA ASN A 113 0.71 9.72 -11.37
C ASN A 113 2.18 9.25 -11.41
N GLU A 114 3.11 10.18 -11.22
CA GLU A 114 4.56 9.93 -11.34
C GLU A 114 5.22 9.65 -9.98
N LEU A 115 4.69 10.25 -8.91
CA LEU A 115 5.26 10.17 -7.58
C LEU A 115 4.19 9.85 -6.52
N PRO A 116 4.44 8.93 -5.58
CA PRO A 116 3.54 8.74 -4.46
C PRO A 116 3.54 9.97 -3.53
N SER A 117 2.50 10.09 -2.71
CA SER A 117 2.37 11.20 -1.77
C SER A 117 3.58 11.31 -0.82
N VAL A 118 3.90 12.53 -0.38
CA VAL A 118 5.02 12.80 0.54
C VAL A 118 4.97 11.90 1.78
N TYR A 119 3.79 11.70 2.37
CA TYR A 119 3.62 10.81 3.52
C TYR A 119 4.00 9.35 3.22
N THR A 120 3.73 8.88 2.00
CA THR A 120 4.14 7.54 1.55
C THR A 120 5.66 7.44 1.44
N ILE A 121 6.31 8.49 0.91
CA ILE A 121 7.77 8.58 0.79
C ILE A 121 8.41 8.58 2.17
N MET A 122 7.94 9.44 3.09
CA MET A 122 8.42 9.52 4.47
C MET A 122 8.28 8.18 5.19
N ARG A 123 7.15 7.49 5.03
CA ARG A 123 6.92 6.18 5.65
C ARG A 123 7.81 5.09 5.07
N LYS A 124 8.02 5.07 3.75
CA LYS A 124 8.90 4.09 3.08
C LYS A 124 10.36 4.27 3.48
N THR A 125 10.80 5.52 3.59
CA THR A 125 12.21 5.86 3.87
C THR A 125 12.53 6.03 5.35
N ASN A 126 11.51 6.07 6.21
CA ASN A 126 11.60 6.40 7.63
C ASN A 126 12.30 7.75 7.90
N LYS A 127 11.97 8.77 7.09
CA LYS A 127 12.57 10.10 7.14
C LYS A 127 11.52 11.20 7.22
N THR A 128 11.86 12.29 7.92
CA THR A 128 11.07 13.52 7.91
C THR A 128 11.26 14.27 6.59
N TRP A 129 10.38 15.24 6.29
CA TRP A 129 10.56 16.11 5.11
C TRP A 129 11.92 16.82 5.11
N GLU A 130 12.35 17.36 6.25
CA GLU A 130 13.65 18.04 6.37
C GLU A 130 14.82 17.07 6.08
N GLN A 131 14.74 15.83 6.57
CA GLN A 131 15.73 14.79 6.27
C GLN A 131 15.73 14.37 4.80
N LEU A 132 14.55 14.27 4.17
CA LEU A 132 14.44 14.01 2.74
C LEU A 132 15.11 15.11 1.93
N MET A 133 14.89 16.38 2.26
CA MET A 133 15.50 17.53 1.57
C MET A 133 17.03 17.52 1.71
N ALA A 134 17.54 17.25 2.91
CA ALA A 134 18.97 17.11 3.16
C ALA A 134 19.57 15.96 2.33
N GLU A 135 18.87 14.83 2.26
CA GLU A 135 19.37 13.65 1.56
C GLU A 135 19.40 13.80 0.03
N ILE A 136 18.47 14.55 -0.55
CA ILE A 136 18.49 14.86 -1.98
C ILE A 136 19.41 16.05 -2.32
N GLY A 137 20.10 16.61 -1.31
CA GLY A 137 21.18 17.58 -1.48
C GLY A 137 20.81 19.04 -1.28
N TYR A 138 19.71 19.35 -0.59
CA TYR A 138 19.35 20.73 -0.24
C TYR A 138 19.69 21.07 1.21
N ASP A 139 20.26 22.25 1.45
CA ASP A 139 20.40 22.79 2.81
C ASP A 139 19.08 23.39 3.29
N TYR A 140 18.24 22.52 3.85
CA TYR A 140 16.93 22.91 4.37
C TYR A 140 17.04 23.98 5.48
N ARG A 141 18.10 23.95 6.29
CA ARG A 141 18.26 24.88 7.42
C ARG A 141 18.57 26.28 6.91
N GLU A 142 19.46 26.40 5.93
CA GLU A 142 19.79 27.68 5.31
C GLU A 142 18.56 28.32 4.66
N ILE A 143 17.81 27.54 3.89
CA ILE A 143 16.59 27.99 3.21
C ILE A 143 15.53 28.47 4.22
N LYS A 144 15.31 27.69 5.29
CA LYS A 144 14.35 28.04 6.35
C LYS A 144 14.74 29.35 7.05
N MET A 145 16.03 29.52 7.37
CA MET A 145 16.55 30.75 7.98
C MET A 145 16.42 31.96 7.06
N GLY A 146 16.64 31.79 5.75
CA GLY A 146 16.45 32.84 4.75
C GLY A 146 15.02 33.40 4.73
N LYS A 147 14.01 32.52 4.79
CA LYS A 147 12.60 32.95 4.84
C LYS A 147 12.25 33.71 6.10
N ILE A 148 12.70 33.22 7.26
CA ILE A 148 12.44 33.88 8.55
C ILE A 148 13.01 35.31 8.50
N LYS A 149 14.25 35.47 8.03
CA LYS A 149 14.87 36.79 7.85
C LYS A 149 14.09 37.69 6.89
N LYS A 150 13.61 37.16 5.75
CA LYS A 150 12.82 37.93 4.77
C LYS A 150 11.48 38.40 5.34
N ASN A 151 10.77 37.52 6.03
CA ASN A 151 9.48 37.85 6.64
C ASN A 151 9.62 38.88 7.77
N LEU A 152 10.70 38.80 8.56
CA LEU A 152 11.01 39.81 9.57
C LEU A 152 11.32 41.19 8.96
N LYS A 153 11.99 41.24 7.81
CA LYS A 153 12.28 42.49 7.09
C LYS A 153 11.06 43.13 6.44
N ASN A 154 10.09 42.32 6.00
CA ASN A 154 8.89 42.82 5.32
C ASN A 154 7.77 43.29 6.28
N ASN A 155 7.92 43.04 7.59
CA ASN A 155 6.97 43.44 8.64
C ASN A 155 7.40 44.72 9.38
N HIS A 156 8.39 45.44 8.85
CA HIS A 156 8.85 46.76 9.29
C HIS A 156 8.76 47.74 8.13
#